data_AF-A0A1A8RR58-F1
#
_entry.id   AF-A0A1A8RR58-F1
#
_cell.length_a   1.000
_cell.length_b   1.000
_cell.length_c   1.000
_cell.angle_alpha   90.00
_cell.angle_beta   90.00
_cell.angle_gamma   90.00
#
_symmetry.space_group_name_H-M   'P 1'
#
loop_
_entity.id
_entity.type
_entity.pdbx_description
1 polymer ?
#
loop_
_entity_poly.entity_id
_entity_poly.type
_entity_poly.pdbx_seq_one_letter_code
_entity_poly.pdbx_strand_id
1 'polypeptide(L)'
;EDTSCDYGYYRRYACTAHTQGLSPGCYDTYNADIDCQWIDITDVKPGEYTLKISVNPYYQVPESDYSNNIVRCDVRYTGNYAHVSG
;
A
#
# COMPACT_ATOMS: atom_id res chain seq x y z
N GLU A 1 -10.75 -5.65 1.93
CA GLU A 1 -11.20 -7.02 2.21
C GLU A 1 -10.15 -7.74 3.04
N ASP A 2 -10.46 -8.91 3.59
CA ASP A 2 -9.48 -9.69 4.37
C ASP A 2 -8.74 -10.68 3.43
N THR A 3 -7.63 -10.26 2.81
CA THR A 3 -6.85 -11.11 1.88
C THR A 3 -6.04 -12.17 2.62
N SER A 4 -5.58 -11.86 3.83
CA SER A 4 -4.89 -12.78 4.75
C SER A 4 -5.02 -12.28 6.19
N CYS A 5 -4.78 -13.14 7.18
CA CYS A 5 -4.85 -12.78 8.59
C CYS A 5 -3.76 -13.49 9.39
N ASP A 6 -3.38 -12.89 10.51
CA ASP A 6 -2.51 -13.51 11.50
C ASP A 6 -3.14 -14.78 12.09
N TYR A 7 -2.29 -15.64 12.67
CA TYR A 7 -2.77 -16.85 13.32
C TYR A 7 -3.75 -16.53 14.46
N GLY A 8 -4.92 -17.17 14.43
CA GLY A 8 -6.00 -16.95 15.41
C GLY A 8 -7.04 -15.91 15.00
N TYR A 9 -6.85 -15.20 13.88
CA TYR A 9 -7.83 -14.28 13.30
C TYR A 9 -8.55 -14.92 12.10
N TYR A 10 -9.79 -14.48 11.86
CA TYR A 10 -10.66 -15.04 10.83
C TYR A 10 -11.14 -13.95 9.87
N ARG A 11 -11.13 -14.28 8.58
CA ARG A 11 -11.63 -13.42 7.50
C ARG A 11 -13.14 -13.21 7.65
N ARG A 12 -13.58 -11.99 7.42
CA ARG A 12 -14.98 -11.56 7.48
C ARG A 12 -15.40 -10.76 6.24
N TYR A 13 -14.53 -9.88 5.75
CA TYR A 13 -14.85 -8.98 4.65
C TYR A 13 -14.30 -9.51 3.32
N ALA A 14 -15.14 -9.46 2.28
CA ALA A 14 -14.78 -9.80 0.91
C ALA A 14 -15.47 -8.82 -0.05
N CYS A 15 -14.77 -8.37 -1.09
CA CYS A 15 -15.35 -7.44 -2.06
C CYS A 15 -16.61 -8.00 -2.75
N THR A 16 -16.70 -9.32 -2.88
CA THR A 16 -17.85 -10.03 -3.47
C THR A 16 -19.04 -10.15 -2.52
N ALA A 17 -18.84 -10.03 -1.19
CA ALA A 17 -19.85 -10.25 -0.16
C ALA A 17 -20.74 -9.03 0.14
N HIS A 18 -20.75 -8.02 -0.74
CA HIS A 18 -21.53 -6.78 -0.64
C HIS A 18 -21.22 -5.89 0.59
N THR A 19 -20.33 -6.35 1.47
CA THR A 19 -19.87 -5.62 2.66
C THR A 19 -18.36 -5.55 2.64
N GLN A 20 -17.84 -4.33 2.59
CA GLN A 20 -16.40 -4.07 2.56
C GLN A 20 -15.90 -3.63 3.94
N GLY A 21 -14.64 -3.95 4.21
CA GLY A 21 -13.96 -3.67 5.47
C GLY A 21 -12.63 -4.40 5.56
N LEU A 22 -11.94 -4.17 6.68
CA LEU A 22 -10.72 -4.84 7.08
C LEU A 22 -10.86 -5.21 8.56
N SER A 23 -10.74 -6.50 8.86
CA SER A 23 -10.87 -7.01 10.22
C SER A 23 -9.59 -6.77 11.03
N PRO A 24 -9.67 -6.61 12.37
CA PRO A 24 -8.49 -6.59 13.22
C PRO A 24 -7.65 -7.86 13.02
N GLY A 25 -6.32 -7.72 12.93
CA GLY A 25 -5.40 -8.84 12.69
C GLY A 25 -5.43 -9.41 11.27
N CYS A 26 -6.16 -8.77 10.35
CA CYS A 26 -6.17 -9.09 8.93
C CYS A 26 -5.51 -7.99 8.10
N TYR A 27 -5.14 -8.35 6.87
CA TYR A 27 -4.48 -7.50 5.90
C TYR A 27 -5.30 -7.46 4.61
N ASP A 28 -5.22 -6.34 3.90
CA ASP A 28 -5.71 -6.18 2.54
C ASP A 28 -4.52 -6.00 1.60
N THR A 29 -4.27 -6.96 0.72
CA THR A 29 -3.05 -7.03 -0.09
C THR A 29 -3.39 -6.83 -1.56
N TYR A 30 -2.93 -5.70 -2.11
CA TYR A 30 -2.99 -5.42 -3.54
C TYR A 30 -1.65 -5.80 -4.17
N ASN A 31 -1.63 -6.89 -4.92
CA ASN A 31 -0.41 -7.40 -5.53
C ASN A 31 0.07 -6.52 -6.70
N ALA A 32 1.37 -6.55 -6.99
CA ALA A 32 2.01 -5.71 -7.99
C ALA A 32 1.54 -5.95 -9.44
N ASP A 33 0.92 -7.09 -9.71
CA ASP A 33 0.33 -7.46 -11.01
C ASP A 33 -1.07 -6.90 -11.22
N ILE A 34 -1.69 -6.31 -10.20
CA ILE A 34 -3.03 -5.71 -10.30
C ILE A 34 -2.92 -4.32 -10.94
N ASP A 35 -3.91 -3.99 -11.78
CA ASP A 35 -4.02 -2.68 -12.39
C ASP A 35 -3.94 -1.54 -11.36
N CYS A 36 -3.27 -0.45 -11.74
CA CYS A 36 -3.05 0.75 -10.93
C CYS A 36 -2.10 0.59 -9.73
N GLN A 37 -1.49 -0.58 -9.49
CA GLN A 37 -0.44 -0.76 -8.47
C GLN A 37 0.94 -0.28 -8.93
N TRP A 38 0.98 0.87 -9.60
CA TRP A 38 2.20 1.49 -10.10
C TRP A 38 2.09 3.01 -10.14
N ILE A 39 3.25 3.66 -10.16
CA ILE A 39 3.39 5.07 -10.50
C ILE A 39 4.01 5.11 -11.89
N ASP A 40 3.36 5.81 -12.82
CA ASP A 40 3.94 6.04 -14.14
C ASP A 40 5.15 6.98 -14.01
N ILE A 41 6.32 6.49 -14.43
CA ILE A 41 7.58 7.22 -14.40
C ILE A 41 8.11 7.56 -15.80
N THR A 42 7.30 7.45 -16.85
CA THR A 42 7.70 7.64 -18.26
C THR A 42 8.41 8.97 -18.49
N ASP A 43 7.95 10.03 -17.83
CA ASP A 43 8.49 11.39 -17.98
C ASP A 43 9.47 11.79 -16.84
N VAL A 44 9.83 10.85 -15.96
CA VAL A 44 10.75 11.08 -14.85
C VAL A 44 12.19 10.86 -15.34
N LYS A 45 13.09 11.79 -15.00
CA LYS A 45 14.51 11.67 -15.37
C LYS A 45 15.25 10.74 -14.39
N PRO A 46 16.40 10.16 -14.77
CA PRO A 46 17.26 9.46 -13.81
C PRO A 46 17.66 10.37 -12.63
N GLY A 47 17.72 9.80 -11.43
CA GLY A 47 17.99 10.54 -10.20
C GLY A 47 17.73 9.74 -8.93
N GLU A 48 17.94 10.42 -7.80
CA GLU A 48 17.59 9.92 -6.46
C GLU A 48 16.26 10.55 -6.05
N TYR A 49 15.33 9.73 -5.59
CA TYR A 49 13.96 10.11 -5.25
C TYR A 49 13.54 9.48 -3.92
N THR A 50 12.48 10.01 -3.32
CA THR A 50 11.79 9.37 -2.20
C THR A 50 10.43 8.89 -2.67
N LEU A 51 10.21 7.57 -2.65
CA LEU A 51 8.88 7.00 -2.80
C LEU A 51 8.16 7.11 -1.46
N LYS A 52 6.97 7.73 -1.47
CA LYS A 52 6.13 7.89 -0.28
C LYS A 52 4.78 7.23 -0.53
N ILE A 53 4.39 6.33 0.36
CA ILE A 53 3.05 5.73 0.40
C ILE A 53 2.33 6.30 1.62
N SER A 54 1.05 6.65 1.47
CA SER A 54 0.21 7.12 2.57
C SER A 54 -1.15 6.45 2.52
N VAL A 55 -1.51 5.80 3.62
CA VAL A 55 -2.82 5.15 3.78
C VAL A 55 -3.76 6.10 4.54
N ASN A 56 -5.03 6.15 4.14
CA ASN A 56 -6.03 7.06 4.69
C ASN A 56 -5.54 8.53 4.81
N PRO A 57 -4.99 9.13 3.73
CA PRO A 57 -4.28 10.40 3.81
C PRO A 57 -5.15 11.61 4.19
N TYR A 58 -6.47 11.48 4.08
CA TYR A 58 -7.44 12.52 4.38
C TYR A 58 -8.24 12.26 5.66
N TYR A 59 -7.84 11.26 6.46
CA TYR A 59 -8.49 10.92 7.74
C TYR A 59 -10.00 10.66 7.61
N GLN A 60 -10.43 10.05 6.50
CA GLN A 60 -11.84 9.78 6.22
C GLN A 60 -12.40 8.68 7.11
N VAL A 61 -11.54 7.73 7.50
CA VAL A 61 -11.86 6.66 8.44
C VAL A 61 -11.14 6.94 9.77
N PRO A 62 -11.82 6.88 10.92
CA PRO A 62 -11.18 7.02 12.22
C PRO A 62 -10.19 5.89 12.51
N GLU A 63 -8.97 6.23 12.90
CA GLU A 63 -7.94 5.30 13.35
C GLU A 63 -7.44 5.67 14.75
N SER A 64 -6.91 4.69 15.49
CA SER A 64 -6.36 4.92 16.84
C SER A 64 -5.02 5.67 16.83
N ASP A 65 -4.29 5.56 15.73
CA ASP A 65 -3.01 6.22 15.49
C ASP A 65 -2.91 6.50 13.98
N TYR A 66 -2.45 7.70 13.62
CA TYR A 66 -2.21 8.09 12.22
C TYR A 66 -0.72 8.33 11.95
N SER A 67 0.12 8.30 12.99
CA SER A 67 1.56 8.57 12.86
C SER A 67 2.31 7.47 12.11
N ASN A 68 1.70 6.29 11.99
CA ASN A 68 2.21 5.10 11.31
C ASN A 68 1.63 4.88 9.89
N ASN A 69 0.84 5.81 9.36
CA ASN A 69 0.18 5.67 8.05
C ASN A 69 1.09 5.96 6.85
N ILE A 70 2.34 6.37 7.07
CA ILE A 70 3.25 6.81 6.01
C ILE A 70 4.50 5.95 5.99
N VAL A 71 4.79 5.37 4.83
CA VAL A 71 6.06 4.70 4.53
C VAL A 71 6.85 5.55 3.54
N ARG A 72 8.16 5.63 3.72
CA ARG A 72 9.10 6.29 2.79
C ARG A 72 10.24 5.34 2.46
N CYS A 73 10.59 5.27 1.19
CA CYS A 73 11.72 4.49 0.68
C CYS A 73 12.57 5.38 -0.23
N ASP A 74 13.88 5.18 -0.20
CA ASP A 74 14.80 5.78 -1.14
C ASP A 74 14.75 5.01 -2.47
N VAL A 75 14.68 5.74 -3.57
CA VAL A 75 14.62 5.20 -4.91
C VAL A 75 15.73 5.78 -5.76
N ARG A 76 16.62 4.91 -6.21
CA ARG A 76 17.64 5.24 -7.20
C ARG A 76 17.17 4.81 -8.58
N TYR A 77 16.86 5.77 -9.44
CA TYR A 77 16.45 5.52 -10.83
C TYR A 77 17.56 5.86 -11.81
N THR A 78 17.96 4.90 -12.63
CA THR A 78 19.08 5.00 -13.58
C THR A 78 18.67 5.31 -15.02
N GLY A 79 17.36 5.40 -15.29
CA GLY A 79 16.80 5.42 -16.65
C GLY A 79 16.35 4.03 -17.12
N ASN A 80 17.11 2.98 -16.76
CA ASN A 80 16.81 1.61 -17.17
C ASN A 80 16.37 0.70 -16.02
N TYR A 81 16.83 1.00 -14.81
CA TYR A 81 16.52 0.25 -13.59
C TYR A 81 16.20 1.20 -12.44
N ALA A 82 15.26 0.80 -11.58
CA ALA A 82 14.99 1.43 -10.31
C ALA A 82 15.38 0.47 -9.18
N HIS A 83 16.14 0.97 -8.20
CA HIS A 83 16.45 0.25 -6.98
C HIS A 83 15.76 0.97 -5.81
N VAL A 84 15.08 0.19 -4.95
CA VAL A 84 14.36 0.71 -3.79
C VAL A 84 15.02 0.19 -2.52
N SER A 85 15.26 1.06 -1.56
CA SER A 85 15.75 0.71 -0.22
C SER A 85 14.98 1.49 0.84
N GLY A 86 14.89 0.93 2.05
CA GLY A 86 14.24 1.54 3.21
C GLY A 86 14.83 0.98 4.49
#